data_AF-A0A518AZP0-F1
#
_entry.id   AF-A0A518AZP0-F1
#
_cell.length_a   1.000
_cell.length_b   1.000
_cell.length_c   1.000
_cell.angle_alpha   90.00
_cell.angle_beta   90.00
_cell.angle_gamma   90.00
#
_symmetry.space_group_name_H-M   'P 1'
#
loop_
_entity.id
_entity.type
_entity.pdbx_description
1 polymer ?
#
loop_
_entity_poly.entity_id
_entity_poly.type
_entity_poly.pdbx_seq_one_letter_code
_entity_poly.pdbx_strand_id
1 'polypeptide(L)'
;MRHLIKGRRLNRSPSHLLATKRNLACSLFVHERINTTVPKAKELRPFAERIITIARKGSAALEQAASQSGEDARVSKAKALHARRRIMSILGGKKRIVVGDDVINVVDKLMNEIGPRFQTRPGGYTRILKRTKRRLGDAAPVAFIELLAANEDAAKEAAPAPAPVVSEDE
;
A
#
# COMPACT_ATOMS: atom_id res chain seq x y z
N MET A 1 -9.93 24.41 -12.94
CA MET A 1 -9.61 23.25 -12.05
C MET A 1 -10.20 23.53 -10.67
N ARG A 2 -10.89 22.57 -10.02
CA ARG A 2 -11.29 22.77 -8.61
C ARG A 2 -10.08 22.52 -7.72
N HIS A 3 -9.52 23.57 -7.14
CA HIS A 3 -8.38 23.49 -6.22
C HIS A 3 -8.72 22.53 -5.05
N LEU A 4 -7.72 21.79 -4.55
CA LEU A 4 -7.80 20.84 -3.43
C LEU A 4 -8.61 19.54 -3.63
N ILE A 5 -9.30 19.34 -4.76
CA ILE A 5 -9.97 18.07 -5.05
C ILE A 5 -9.00 17.11 -5.72
N LYS A 6 -8.49 16.13 -4.96
CA LYS A 6 -7.59 15.07 -5.45
C LYS A 6 -8.38 13.81 -5.83
N GLY A 7 -7.98 13.17 -6.93
CA GLY A 7 -8.47 11.85 -7.33
C GLY A 7 -9.74 11.86 -8.19
N ARG A 8 -10.14 10.66 -8.65
CA ARG A 8 -11.31 10.44 -9.52
C ARG A 8 -12.54 10.01 -8.71
N ARG A 9 -13.73 10.50 -9.08
CA ARG A 9 -15.00 10.08 -8.45
C ARG A 9 -15.53 8.73 -8.95
N LEU A 10 -15.05 8.25 -10.11
CA LEU A 10 -15.45 6.97 -10.73
C LEU A 10 -16.98 6.81 -10.88
N ASN A 11 -17.70 7.91 -11.13
CA ASN A 11 -19.17 7.98 -11.20
C ASN A 11 -19.87 7.36 -9.97
N ARG A 12 -19.32 7.59 -8.76
CA ARG A 12 -19.87 7.11 -7.49
C ARG A 12 -20.05 8.24 -6.48
N SER A 13 -20.97 8.04 -5.55
CA SER A 13 -21.06 8.86 -4.34
C SER A 13 -19.81 8.66 -3.45
N PRO A 14 -19.45 9.61 -2.57
CA PRO A 14 -18.28 9.49 -1.70
C PRO A 14 -18.28 8.24 -0.82
N SER A 15 -19.44 7.86 -0.26
CA SER A 15 -19.60 6.67 0.57
C SER A 15 -19.35 5.38 -0.22
N HIS A 16 -19.92 5.27 -1.42
CA HIS A 16 -19.71 4.12 -2.30
C HIS A 16 -18.28 4.05 -2.83
N LEU A 17 -17.67 5.20 -3.17
CA LEU A 17 -16.26 5.25 -3.56
C LEU A 17 -15.35 4.74 -2.44
N LEU A 18 -15.60 5.17 -1.20
CA LEU A 18 -14.85 4.72 -0.03
C LEU A 18 -15.02 3.21 0.22
N ALA A 19 -16.25 2.70 0.13
CA ALA A 19 -16.52 1.26 0.24
C ALA A 19 -15.78 0.46 -0.86
N THR A 20 -15.79 0.96 -2.10
CA THR A 20 -15.07 0.34 -3.23
C THR A 20 -13.56 0.29 -2.96
N LYS A 21 -12.97 1.39 -2.46
CA LYS A 21 -11.54 1.46 -2.11
C LYS A 21 -11.19 0.47 -1.01
N ARG A 22 -12.02 0.36 0.04
CA ARG A 22 -11.83 -0.61 1.14
C ARG A 22 -11.86 -2.04 0.64
N ASN A 23 -12.86 -2.39 -0.17
CA ASN A 23 -13.00 -3.75 -0.69
C ASN A 23 -11.82 -4.12 -1.59
N LEU A 24 -11.44 -3.24 -2.53
CA LEU A 24 -10.29 -3.47 -3.40
C LEU A 24 -8.97 -3.55 -2.62
N ALA A 25 -8.78 -2.73 -1.58
CA ALA A 25 -7.59 -2.80 -0.73
C ALA A 25 -7.53 -4.12 0.03
N CYS A 26 -8.66 -4.56 0.61
CA CYS A 26 -8.72 -5.85 1.30
C CYS A 26 -8.38 -7.00 0.35
N SER A 27 -8.99 -7.04 -0.84
CA SER A 27 -8.66 -8.05 -1.85
C SER A 27 -7.19 -7.99 -2.29
N LEU A 28 -6.62 -6.79 -2.42
CA LEU A 28 -5.19 -6.62 -2.75
C LEU A 28 -4.29 -7.17 -1.64
N PHE A 29 -4.57 -6.93 -0.36
CA PHE A 29 -3.74 -7.43 0.73
C PHE A 29 -3.88 -8.94 0.94
N VAL A 30 -5.07 -9.48 0.67
CA VAL A 30 -5.30 -10.92 0.76
C VAL A 30 -4.60 -11.67 -0.37
N HIS A 31 -4.84 -11.27 -1.63
CA HIS A 31 -4.36 -12.01 -2.80
C HIS A 31 -3.04 -11.49 -3.40
N GLU A 32 -2.51 -10.38 -2.88
CA GLU A 32 -1.29 -9.67 -3.32
C GLU A 32 -1.32 -9.10 -4.76
N ARG A 33 -2.17 -9.63 -5.64
CA ARG A 33 -2.40 -9.15 -7.00
C ARG A 33 -3.90 -9.22 -7.32
N ILE A 34 -4.45 -8.13 -7.86
CA ILE A 34 -5.84 -8.10 -8.34
C ILE A 34 -5.92 -7.49 -9.74
N ASN A 35 -6.88 -7.96 -10.53
CA ASN A 35 -7.20 -7.43 -11.85
C ASN A 35 -8.34 -6.41 -11.76
N THR A 36 -8.13 -5.19 -12.21
CA THR A 36 -9.15 -4.14 -12.17
C THR A 36 -8.99 -3.15 -13.33
N THR A 37 -9.89 -2.19 -13.45
CA THR A 37 -9.78 -1.14 -14.49
C THR A 37 -8.65 -0.16 -14.14
N VAL A 38 -7.93 0.37 -15.13
CA VAL A 38 -6.84 1.34 -14.93
C VAL A 38 -7.23 2.51 -14.02
N PRO A 39 -8.42 3.15 -14.16
CA PRO A 39 -8.82 4.22 -13.25
C PRO A 39 -8.96 3.77 -11.80
N LYS A 40 -9.53 2.58 -11.54
CA LYS A 40 -9.66 2.01 -10.19
C LYS A 40 -8.28 1.71 -9.58
N ALA A 41 -7.36 1.12 -10.36
CA ALA A 41 -6.00 0.83 -9.89
C ALA A 41 -5.26 2.10 -9.47
N LYS A 42 -5.29 3.15 -10.31
CA LYS A 42 -4.65 4.45 -10.01
C LYS A 42 -5.23 5.10 -8.76
N GLU A 43 -6.53 4.94 -8.56
CA GLU A 43 -7.25 5.54 -7.43
C GLU A 43 -7.09 4.74 -6.13
N LEU A 44 -6.79 3.45 -6.24
CA LEU A 44 -6.49 2.55 -5.12
C LEU A 44 -5.06 2.73 -4.60
N ARG A 45 -4.09 2.99 -5.48
CA ARG A 45 -2.66 3.11 -5.14
C ARG A 45 -2.37 4.02 -3.92
N PRO A 46 -2.79 5.29 -3.87
CA PRO A 46 -2.51 6.14 -2.70
C PRO A 46 -3.24 5.69 -1.43
N PHE A 47 -4.34 4.96 -1.57
CA PHE A 47 -5.10 4.41 -0.45
C PHE A 47 -4.37 3.20 0.14
N ALA A 48 -3.91 2.27 -0.70
CA ALA A 48 -3.15 1.09 -0.28
C ALA A 48 -1.77 1.46 0.28
N GLU A 49 -1.01 2.33 -0.39
CA GLU A 49 0.33 2.74 0.06
C GLU A 49 0.31 3.40 1.44
N ARG A 50 -0.74 4.19 1.74
CA ARG A 50 -0.92 4.78 3.07
C ARG A 50 -1.11 3.73 4.16
N ILE A 51 -1.90 2.69 3.87
CA ILE A 51 -2.13 1.59 4.82
C ILE A 51 -0.85 0.82 5.06
N ILE A 52 -0.12 0.45 4.00
CA ILE A 52 1.17 -0.25 4.10
C ILE A 52 2.19 0.58 4.90
N THR A 53 2.24 1.90 4.68
CA THR A 53 3.12 2.79 5.44
C THR A 53 2.80 2.77 6.95
N ILE A 54 1.51 2.75 7.32
CA ILE A 54 1.10 2.65 8.72
C ILE A 54 1.47 1.26 9.27
N ALA A 55 1.26 0.21 8.48
CA ALA A 55 1.61 -1.16 8.87
C ALA A 55 3.11 -1.31 9.12
N ARG A 56 3.96 -0.81 8.21
CA ARG A 56 5.43 -0.77 8.35
C ARG A 56 5.88 -0.07 9.63
N LYS A 57 5.30 1.10 9.93
CA LYS A 57 5.61 1.82 11.18
C LYS A 57 5.16 1.03 12.42
N GLY A 58 4.03 0.35 12.32
CA GLY A 58 3.50 -0.51 13.37
C GLY A 58 4.37 -1.75 13.62
N SER A 59 4.84 -2.42 12.55
CA SER A 59 5.73 -3.57 12.65
C SER A 59 7.09 -3.18 13.23
N ALA A 60 7.67 -2.07 12.79
CA ALA A 60 8.90 -1.51 13.36
C ALA A 60 8.79 -1.28 14.88
N ALA A 61 7.64 -0.76 15.32
CA ALA A 61 7.38 -0.51 16.73
C ALA A 61 7.20 -1.82 17.52
N LEU A 62 6.66 -2.88 16.92
CA LEU A 62 6.60 -4.20 17.55
C LEU A 62 7.99 -4.81 17.70
N GLU A 63 8.83 -4.69 16.68
CA GLU A 63 10.22 -5.17 16.71
C GLU A 63 11.06 -4.43 17.77
N GLN A 64 10.91 -3.10 17.86
CA GLN A 64 11.53 -2.29 18.92
C GLN A 64 11.06 -2.70 20.32
N ALA A 65 9.75 -2.97 20.47
CA ALA A 65 9.18 -3.41 21.74
C ALA A 65 9.72 -4.77 22.19
N ALA A 66 10.10 -5.63 21.24
CA ALA A 66 10.72 -6.93 21.54
C ALA A 66 12.19 -6.80 21.98
N SER A 67 12.89 -5.78 21.48
CA SER A 67 14.32 -5.55 21.77
C SER A 67 14.54 -4.77 23.07
N GLN A 68 13.57 -3.95 23.47
CA GLN A 68 13.65 -3.06 24.63
C GLN A 68 12.98 -3.70 25.87
N SER A 69 13.44 -3.35 27.06
CA SER A 69 12.80 -3.73 28.34
C SER A 69 12.24 -2.49 29.06
N GLY A 70 11.29 -2.71 29.97
CA GLY A 70 10.75 -1.63 30.81
C GLY A 70 9.76 -0.70 30.10
N GLU A 71 9.89 0.60 30.33
CA GLU A 71 8.95 1.62 29.87
C GLU A 71 9.00 1.84 28.35
N ASP A 72 10.18 1.75 27.75
CA ASP A 72 10.37 1.91 26.30
C ASP A 72 9.62 0.84 25.50
N ALA A 73 9.57 -0.40 26.02
CA ALA A 73 8.79 -1.50 25.46
C ALA A 73 7.28 -1.22 25.49
N ARG A 74 6.79 -0.57 26.56
CA ARG A 74 5.37 -0.19 26.68
C ARG A 74 5.00 0.90 25.67
N VAL A 75 5.85 1.91 25.52
CA VAL A 75 5.65 3.02 24.58
C VAL A 75 5.64 2.52 23.13
N SER A 76 6.59 1.67 22.76
CA SER A 76 6.68 1.07 21.43
C SER A 76 5.48 0.14 21.14
N LYS A 77 5.04 -0.67 22.12
CA LYS A 77 3.80 -1.46 22.02
C LYS A 77 2.54 -0.58 21.85
N ALA A 78 2.46 0.55 22.54
CA ALA A 78 1.37 1.51 22.38
C ALA A 78 1.35 2.12 20.96
N LYS A 79 2.52 2.43 20.39
CA LYS A 79 2.66 2.91 19.00
C LYS A 79 2.15 1.85 18.00
N ALA A 80 2.52 0.58 18.19
CA ALA A 80 2.03 -0.52 17.36
C ALA A 80 0.50 -0.69 17.44
N LEU A 81 -0.06 -0.62 18.66
CA LEU A 81 -1.51 -0.66 18.89
C LEU A 81 -2.22 0.52 18.20
N HIS A 82 -1.65 1.71 18.28
CA HIS A 82 -2.19 2.89 17.60
C HIS A 82 -2.19 2.70 16.06
N ALA A 83 -1.11 2.18 15.48
CA ALA A 83 -1.05 1.86 14.05
C ALA A 83 -2.14 0.87 13.65
N ARG A 84 -2.32 -0.21 14.42
CA ARG A 84 -3.37 -1.22 14.20
C ARG A 84 -4.78 -0.60 14.23
N ARG A 85 -5.08 0.26 15.21
CA ARG A 85 -6.37 0.97 15.33
C ARG A 85 -6.62 1.91 14.14
N ARG A 86 -5.59 2.61 13.68
CA ARG A 86 -5.68 3.47 12.49
C ARG A 86 -5.99 2.68 11.22
N ILE A 87 -5.34 1.54 11.02
CA ILE A 87 -5.64 0.65 9.89
C ILE A 87 -7.10 0.18 9.95
N MET A 88 -7.58 -0.26 11.12
CA MET A 88 -8.97 -0.67 11.31
C MET A 88 -9.95 0.48 11.00
N SER A 89 -9.66 1.70 11.43
CA SER A 89 -10.48 2.88 11.13
C SER A 89 -10.58 3.13 9.61
N ILE A 90 -9.46 3.06 8.89
CA ILE A 90 -9.42 3.27 7.44
C ILE A 90 -10.17 2.16 6.69
N LEU A 91 -9.93 0.89 7.05
CA LEU A 91 -10.57 -0.27 6.42
C LEU A 91 -12.05 -0.44 6.82
N GLY A 92 -12.50 0.23 7.88
CA GLY A 92 -13.88 0.15 8.38
C GLY A 92 -14.12 -1.12 9.19
N GLY A 93 -13.26 -1.39 10.18
CA GLY A 93 -13.40 -2.45 11.17
C GLY A 93 -12.51 -3.68 10.94
N LYS A 94 -12.84 -4.77 11.65
CA LYS A 94 -12.18 -6.07 11.50
C LYS A 94 -12.61 -6.67 10.16
N LYS A 95 -11.66 -6.87 9.25
CA LYS A 95 -11.90 -7.47 7.93
C LYS A 95 -11.41 -8.90 7.95
N ARG A 96 -12.35 -9.84 8.02
CA ARG A 96 -12.11 -11.27 7.85
C ARG A 96 -12.58 -11.66 6.46
N ILE A 97 -11.70 -12.29 5.69
CA ILE A 97 -12.00 -12.77 4.35
C ILE A 97 -11.69 -14.27 4.34
N VAL A 98 -12.64 -15.05 3.84
CA VAL A 98 -12.48 -16.49 3.64
C VAL A 98 -11.80 -16.70 2.29
N VAL A 99 -10.70 -17.45 2.27
CA VAL A 99 -9.98 -17.84 1.05
C VAL A 99 -9.78 -19.35 1.08
N GLY A 100 -10.56 -20.08 0.28
CA GLY A 100 -10.64 -21.53 0.43
C GLY A 100 -11.21 -21.88 1.79
N ASP A 101 -10.46 -22.67 2.56
CA ASP A 101 -10.84 -23.09 3.92
C ASP A 101 -10.33 -22.14 5.01
N ASP A 102 -9.41 -21.22 4.68
CA ASP A 102 -8.76 -20.34 5.64
C ASP A 102 -9.51 -19.02 5.85
N VAL A 103 -9.58 -18.58 7.11
CA VAL A 103 -10.13 -17.26 7.49
C VAL A 103 -8.99 -16.29 7.77
N ILE A 104 -8.71 -15.42 6.81
CA ILE A 104 -7.63 -14.45 6.91
C ILE A 104 -8.13 -13.15 7.53
N ASN A 105 -7.50 -12.71 8.62
CA ASN A 105 -7.66 -11.35 9.13
C ASN A 105 -6.68 -10.41 8.42
N VAL A 106 -7.22 -9.49 7.61
CA VAL A 106 -6.43 -8.58 6.77
C VAL A 106 -5.47 -7.73 7.59
N VAL A 107 -5.87 -7.31 8.80
CA VAL A 107 -5.04 -6.45 9.66
C VAL A 107 -3.86 -7.23 10.25
N ASP A 108 -4.05 -8.50 10.56
CA ASP A 108 -2.98 -9.37 11.07
C ASP A 108 -1.96 -9.65 9.98
N LYS A 109 -2.43 -10.02 8.78
CA LYS A 109 -1.57 -10.18 7.59
C LYS A 109 -0.77 -8.91 7.29
N LEU A 110 -1.42 -7.74 7.35
CA LEU A 110 -0.75 -6.46 7.12
C LEU A 110 0.38 -6.18 8.12
N MET A 111 0.14 -6.43 9.41
CA MET A 111 1.09 -6.10 10.48
C MET A 111 2.23 -7.11 10.59
N ASN A 112 1.95 -8.39 10.36
CA ASN A 112 2.90 -9.48 10.61
C ASN A 112 3.70 -9.86 9.36
N GLU A 113 3.11 -9.77 8.17
CA GLU A 113 3.76 -10.20 6.92
C GLU A 113 4.15 -9.00 6.04
N ILE A 114 3.17 -8.15 5.70
CA ILE A 114 3.37 -7.06 4.72
C ILE A 114 4.19 -5.91 5.30
N GLY A 115 4.01 -5.59 6.58
CA GLY A 115 4.74 -4.52 7.28
C GLY A 115 6.25 -4.76 7.28
N PRO A 116 6.72 -5.89 7.85
CA PRO A 116 8.15 -6.25 7.85
C PRO A 116 8.74 -6.37 6.44
N ARG A 117 7.98 -6.93 5.48
CA ARG A 117 8.41 -7.05 4.07
C ARG A 117 8.86 -5.74 3.43
N PHE A 118 8.30 -4.61 3.86
CA PHE A 118 8.60 -3.29 3.27
C PHE A 118 9.34 -2.35 4.23
N GLN A 119 10.02 -2.90 5.25
CA GLN A 119 10.70 -2.11 6.27
C GLN A 119 11.80 -1.21 5.71
N THR A 120 12.62 -1.73 4.79
CA THR A 120 13.74 -1.05 4.13
C THR A 120 13.27 -0.02 3.09
N ARG A 121 12.10 -0.23 2.50
CA ARG A 121 11.60 0.55 1.36
C ARG A 121 10.86 1.80 1.83
N PRO A 122 11.27 3.03 1.42
CA PRO A 122 10.62 4.27 1.86
C PRO A 122 9.21 4.48 1.25
N GLY A 123 8.94 3.92 0.06
CA GLY A 123 7.67 4.06 -0.64
C GLY A 123 7.59 3.26 -1.94
N GLY A 124 6.43 3.35 -2.62
CA GLY A 124 6.19 2.63 -3.87
C GLY A 124 6.04 1.12 -3.68
N TYR A 125 5.14 0.70 -2.79
CA TYR A 125 4.90 -0.71 -2.44
C TYR A 125 4.00 -1.45 -3.45
N THR A 126 3.34 -0.71 -4.34
CA THR A 126 2.43 -1.27 -5.34
C THR A 126 2.92 -0.96 -6.75
N ARG A 127 2.71 -1.92 -7.66
CA ARG A 127 2.94 -1.77 -9.10
C ARG A 127 1.62 -1.88 -9.85
N ILE A 128 1.47 -1.09 -10.91
CA ILE A 128 0.31 -1.17 -11.81
C ILE A 128 0.80 -1.60 -13.19
N LEU A 129 0.44 -2.81 -13.60
CA LEU A 129 0.76 -3.36 -14.91
C LEU A 129 -0.46 -3.27 -15.82
N LYS A 130 -0.41 -2.45 -16.85
CA LYS A 130 -1.49 -2.38 -17.85
C LYS A 130 -1.55 -3.69 -18.61
N ARG A 131 -2.76 -4.23 -18.81
CA ARG A 131 -2.95 -5.41 -19.64
C ARG A 131 -3.15 -4.99 -21.09
N THR A 132 -2.61 -5.78 -22.01
CA THR A 132 -2.78 -5.57 -23.45
C THR A 132 -4.24 -5.74 -23.87
N LYS A 133 -4.90 -6.79 -23.35
CA LYS A 133 -6.31 -7.06 -23.66
C LYS A 133 -7.21 -6.10 -22.87
N ARG A 134 -8.17 -5.51 -23.57
CA ARG A 134 -9.28 -4.77 -22.97
C ARG A 134 -10.31 -5.73 -22.39
N ARG A 135 -11.14 -5.25 -21.47
CA ARG A 135 -12.27 -6.02 -20.95
C ARG A 135 -13.28 -6.27 -22.07
N LEU A 136 -13.75 -7.52 -22.18
CA LEU A 136 -14.78 -7.90 -23.14
C LEU A 136 -16.12 -7.25 -22.76
N GLY A 137 -16.86 -6.76 -23.74
CA GLY A 137 -18.16 -6.09 -23.56
C GLY A 137 -18.06 -4.56 -23.59
N ASP A 138 -17.30 -3.95 -22.69
CA ASP A 138 -17.23 -2.49 -22.56
C ASP A 138 -15.88 -1.87 -22.98
N ALA A 139 -14.97 -2.67 -23.53
CA ALA A 139 -13.64 -2.28 -24.00
C ALA A 139 -12.80 -1.49 -22.96
N ALA A 140 -13.13 -1.63 -21.66
CA ALA A 140 -12.48 -0.84 -20.62
C ALA A 140 -10.99 -1.23 -20.48
N PRO A 141 -10.07 -0.25 -20.31
CA PRO A 141 -8.66 -0.54 -20.06
C PRO A 141 -8.50 -1.16 -18.68
N VAL A 142 -7.91 -2.35 -18.63
CA VAL A 142 -7.65 -3.12 -17.41
C VAL A 142 -6.16 -3.18 -17.07
N ALA A 143 -5.88 -3.37 -15.79
CA ALA A 143 -4.54 -3.46 -15.23
C ALA A 143 -4.52 -4.41 -14.04
N PHE A 144 -3.39 -5.08 -13.84
CA PHE A 144 -3.07 -5.67 -12.56
C PHE A 144 -2.56 -4.57 -11.63
N ILE A 145 -3.02 -4.58 -10.39
CA ILE A 145 -2.35 -3.89 -9.29
C ILE A 145 -1.84 -4.96 -8.34
N GLU A 146 -0.56 -4.88 -8.00
CA GLU A 146 0.16 -5.89 -7.24
C GLU A 146 1.07 -5.27 -6.19
N LEU A 147 1.35 -6.03 -5.14
CA LEU A 147 2.41 -5.73 -4.18
C LEU A 147 3.77 -6.14 -4.77
N LEU A 148 4.81 -5.34 -4.54
CA LEU A 148 6.18 -5.70 -4.95
C LEU A 148 6.71 -6.87 -4.09
N ALA A 149 7.53 -7.75 -4.68
CA ALA A 149 8.25 -8.80 -3.96
C ALA A 149 9.26 -8.23 -2.96
N ALA A 150 9.59 -9.01 -1.91
CA ALA A 150 10.51 -8.60 -0.85
C ALA A 150 11.92 -8.23 -1.39
N ASN A 151 12.38 -8.92 -2.42
CA ASN A 151 13.72 -8.75 -3.00
C ASN A 151 13.74 -7.78 -4.19
N GLU A 152 12.60 -7.21 -4.57
CA GLU A 152 12.54 -6.10 -5.53
C GLU A 152 12.69 -4.78 -4.77
N ASP A 153 13.77 -4.64 -4.01
CA ASP A 153 14.16 -3.33 -3.50
C ASP A 153 14.39 -2.40 -4.70
N ALA A 154 13.95 -1.15 -4.56
CA ALA A 154 14.13 -0.19 -5.64
C ALA A 154 15.63 -0.03 -5.73
N ALA A 155 16.22 -0.51 -6.83
CA ALA A 155 17.61 -0.25 -7.17
C ALA A 155 17.87 1.23 -6.86
N LYS A 156 18.54 1.46 -5.73
CA LYS A 156 18.91 2.79 -5.28
C LYS A 156 20.34 3.00 -5.72
N GLU A 157 20.56 2.89 -7.03
CA GLU A 157 21.64 3.62 -7.69
C GLU A 157 20.99 4.83 -8.32
N ALA A 158 20.83 5.88 -7.50
CA ALA A 158 20.89 7.21 -8.06
C ALA A 158 22.36 7.43 -8.39
N ALA A 159 22.76 7.18 -9.65
CA ALA A 159 23.99 7.76 -10.15
C ALA A 159 23.83 9.28 -10.00
N PRO A 160 24.71 9.98 -9.26
CA PRO A 160 24.73 11.43 -9.32
C PRO A 160 24.99 11.79 -10.79
N ALA A 161 24.13 12.64 -11.36
CA ALA A 161 24.38 13.15 -12.70
C ALA A 161 25.80 13.74 -12.72
N PRO A 162 26.69 13.32 -13.63
CA PRO A 162 28.00 13.95 -13.74
C PRO A 162 27.76 15.44 -14.02
N ALA A 163 28.34 16.30 -13.18
CA ALA A 163 28.27 17.74 -13.38
C ALA A 163 28.78 18.08 -14.80
N PRO A 164 28.17 19.02 -15.53
CA PRO A 164 28.74 19.49 -16.78
C PRO A 164 30.10 20.12 -16.46
N VAL A 165 31.16 19.54 -17.02
CA VAL A 165 32.50 20.13 -16.98
C VAL A 165 32.44 21.37 -17.86
N VAL A 166 32.56 22.56 -17.25
CA VAL A 166 32.73 23.79 -18.02
C VAL A 166 34.15 23.74 -18.58
N SER A 167 34.29 23.68 -19.91
CA SER A 167 35.58 23.89 -20.56
C SER A 167 35.91 25.38 -20.48
N GLU A 168 36.90 25.71 -19.66
CA GLU A 168 37.61 26.99 -19.73
C GLU A 168 38.52 26.92 -20.96
N ASP A 169 38.04 27.43 -22.10
CA ASP A 169 38.87 27.64 -23.29
C ASP A 169 39.59 29.00 -23.15
N GLU A 170 40.92 28.96 -23.30
CA GLU A 170 41.87 30.10 -23.33
C GLU A 170 41.63 31.09 -24.47
#